data_AF-A0A918QVC1-F1
#
_entry.id   AF-A0A918QVC1-F1
#
_cell.length_a   1.000
_cell.length_b   1.000
_cell.length_c   1.000
_cell.angle_alpha   90.00
_cell.angle_beta   90.00
_cell.angle_gamma   90.00
#
_symmetry.space_group_name_H-M   'P 1'
#
loop_
_entity.id
_entity.type
_entity.pdbx_description
1 polymer ?
#
loop_
_entity_poly.entity_id
_entity_poly.type
_entity_poly.pdbx_seq_one_letter_code
_entity_poly.pdbx_strand_id
1 'polypeptide(L)'
;MSRMPRQPDRSEIGRWNRHGRRHVVHVRRTAGLPLLGALLDCATCGWRQRALLPGPRAEEHLAEAHQATVDPAASRRDGFPAR
;
A
#
# COMPACT_ATOMS: atom_id res chain seq x y z
N MET A 1 1.27 -7.38 -30.70
CA MET A 1 2.08 -8.40 -29.98
C MET A 1 3.17 -7.71 -29.19
N SER A 2 2.91 -7.34 -27.93
CA SER A 2 3.93 -6.91 -26.97
C SER A 2 3.52 -7.42 -25.59
N ARG A 3 3.89 -8.66 -25.29
CA ARG A 3 3.71 -9.27 -23.98
C ARG A 3 4.74 -8.62 -23.06
N MET A 4 4.39 -7.46 -22.49
CA MET A 4 5.25 -6.75 -21.54
C MET A 4 5.58 -7.69 -20.37
N PRO A 5 6.85 -7.81 -19.97
CA PRO A 5 7.20 -8.63 -18.81
C PRO A 5 6.43 -8.09 -17.60
N ARG A 6 5.73 -8.98 -16.90
CA ARG A 6 4.99 -8.65 -15.68
C ARG A 6 6.00 -8.20 -14.63
N GLN A 7 6.27 -6.90 -14.57
CA GLN A 7 7.00 -6.30 -13.47
C GLN A 7 6.30 -6.72 -12.17
N PRO A 8 7.04 -7.08 -11.11
CA PRO A 8 6.42 -7.30 -9.81
C PRO A 8 5.64 -6.04 -9.46
N ASP A 9 4.33 -6.17 -9.32
CA ASP A 9 3.45 -5.06 -8.98
C ASP A 9 3.77 -4.64 -7.54
N ARG A 10 4.71 -3.70 -7.44
CA ARG A 10 5.09 -3.04 -6.20
C ARG A 10 4.22 -1.80 -6.07
N SER A 11 3.07 -1.99 -5.44
CA SER A 11 2.14 -0.90 -5.14
C SER A 11 2.49 -0.30 -3.78
N GLU A 12 2.31 1.01 -3.60
CA GLU A 12 2.54 1.68 -2.31
C GLU A 12 1.25 2.32 -1.82
N ILE A 13 0.89 2.06 -0.56
CA ILE A 13 -0.29 2.62 0.08
C ILE A 13 0.20 3.53 1.19
N GLY A 14 0.09 4.84 0.98
CA GLY A 14 0.50 5.84 1.94
C GLY A 14 -0.67 6.67 2.48
N ARG A 15 -0.63 7.02 3.77
CA ARG A 15 -1.60 7.91 4.42
C ARG A 15 -0.90 8.84 5.39
N TRP A 16 -1.55 9.96 5.71
CA TRP A 16 -1.08 10.89 6.73
C TRP A 16 -1.77 10.57 8.05
N ASN A 17 -1.04 10.71 9.15
CA ASN A 17 -1.62 10.67 10.48
C ASN A 17 -2.12 12.07 10.89
N ARG A 18 -2.85 12.14 12.01
CA ARG A 18 -3.34 13.40 12.59
C ARG A 18 -2.24 14.41 12.96
N HIS A 19 -0.98 13.98 13.00
CA HIS A 19 0.19 14.83 13.28
C HIS A 19 0.86 15.34 12.00
N GLY A 20 0.31 15.05 10.82
CA GLY A 20 0.92 15.44 9.55
C GLY A 20 2.20 14.64 9.22
N ARG A 21 2.32 13.39 9.69
CA ARG A 21 3.40 12.47 9.28
C ARG A 21 2.86 11.47 8.25
N ARG A 22 3.58 11.32 7.14
CA ARG A 22 3.24 10.35 6.10
C ARG A 22 3.75 8.97 6.53
N HIS A 23 2.83 8.01 6.55
CA HIS A 23 3.09 6.60 6.71
C HIS A 23 2.90 5.90 5.37
N VAL A 24 3.81 5.01 5.00
CA VAL A 24 3.75 4.26 3.74
C VAL A 24 3.90 2.77 4.01
N VAL A 25 3.01 1.98 3.41
CA VAL A 25 3.06 0.53 3.34
C VAL A 25 3.34 0.12 1.90
N HIS A 26 4.44 -0.57 1.67
CA HIS A 26 4.72 -1.18 0.38
C HIS A 26 4.03 -2.53 0.28
N VAL A 27 3.43 -2.79 -0.88
CA VAL A 27 2.80 -4.05 -1.25
C VAL A 27 3.68 -4.71 -2.28
N ARG A 28 4.25 -5.87 -1.96
CA ARG A 28 5.02 -6.69 -2.89
C ARG A 28 4.18 -7.88 -3.31
N ARG A 29 3.61 -7.82 -4.51
CA ARG A 29 2.89 -8.96 -5.10
C ARG A 29 3.86 -9.91 -5.78
N THR A 30 3.62 -11.21 -5.59
CA THR A 30 4.36 -12.24 -6.32
C THR A 30 3.81 -12.27 -7.75
N ALA A 31 4.64 -11.92 -8.74
CA ALA A 31 4.21 -11.83 -10.13
C ALA A 31 3.68 -13.17 -10.63
N GLY A 32 2.45 -13.16 -11.18
CA GLY A 32 1.88 -14.30 -11.91
C GLY A 32 0.92 -15.20 -11.12
N LEU A 33 0.75 -15.01 -9.81
CA LEU A 33 -0.18 -15.83 -8.99
C LEU A 33 -1.14 -14.95 -8.19
N PRO A 34 -2.37 -14.67 -8.68
CA PRO A 34 -3.36 -13.87 -7.97
C PRO A 34 -3.82 -14.50 -6.64
N LEU A 35 -3.54 -15.79 -6.42
CA LEU A 35 -3.91 -16.53 -5.21
C LEU A 35 -2.83 -16.55 -4.12
N LEU A 36 -1.60 -16.08 -4.39
CA LEU A 36 -0.46 -16.28 -3.47
C LEU A 36 -0.33 -15.20 -2.37
N GLY A 37 -1.25 -14.24 -2.32
CA GLY A 37 -1.18 -13.10 -1.43
C GLY A 37 0.01 -12.16 -1.73
N ALA A 38 0.02 -11.02 -1.05
CA ALA A 38 1.07 -10.02 -1.16
C ALA A 38 1.77 -9.85 0.18
N LEU A 39 3.07 -9.56 0.13
CA LEU A 39 3.82 -9.15 1.31
C LEU A 39 3.64 -7.64 1.51
N LEU A 40 3.13 -7.25 2.66
CA LEU A 40 3.03 -5.88 3.12
C LEU A 40 4.26 -5.55 3.95
N ASP A 41 4.87 -4.40 3.73
CA ASP A 41 5.93 -3.84 4.56
C ASP A 41 5.67 -2.37 4.89
N CYS A 42 5.55 -2.02 6.18
CA CYS A 42 5.43 -0.62 6.60
C CYS A 42 6.81 -0.01 6.69
N ALA A 43 7.07 1.01 5.87
CA ALA A 43 8.34 1.74 5.87
C ALA A 43 8.57 2.55 7.16
N THR A 44 7.51 2.79 7.95
CA THR A 44 7.57 3.66 9.14
C THR A 44 7.94 2.89 10.40
N CYS A 45 7.41 1.67 10.58
CA CYS A 45 7.62 0.86 11.79
C CYS A 45 8.23 -0.52 11.50
N GLY A 46 8.51 -0.85 10.24
CA GLY A 46 9.10 -2.13 9.84
C GLY A 46 8.14 -3.32 9.87
N TRP A 47 6.84 -3.08 10.14
CA TRP A 47 5.82 -4.11 10.17
C TRP A 47 5.77 -4.88 8.85
N ARG A 48 5.71 -6.21 8.91
CA ARG A 48 5.67 -7.08 7.74
C ARG A 48 4.62 -8.17 7.89
N GLN A 49 3.77 -8.34 6.88
CA GLN A 49 2.73 -9.37 6.91
C GLN A 49 2.33 -9.82 5.51
N ARG A 50 2.04 -11.11 5.32
CA ARG A 50 1.40 -11.60 4.09
C ARG A 50 -0.10 -11.48 4.19
N ALA A 51 -0.74 -10.88 3.18
CA ALA A 51 -2.18 -10.73 3.11
C ALA A 51 -2.70 -11.03 1.69
N LEU A 52 -3.80 -11.77 1.61
CA LEU A 52 -4.52 -11.98 0.34
C LEU A 52 -5.22 -10.70 -0.14
N LEU A 53 -5.61 -9.84 0.79
CA LEU A 53 -6.23 -8.53 0.56
C LEU A 53 -5.26 -7.42 0.98
N PRO A 54 -4.30 -7.03 0.12
CA PRO A 54 -3.24 -6.12 0.51
C PRO A 54 -3.71 -4.70 0.84
N GLY A 55 -4.73 -4.20 0.12
CA GLY A 55 -5.28 -2.86 0.36
C GLY A 55 -5.91 -2.75 1.76
N PRO A 56 -6.99 -3.50 2.03
CA PRO A 56 -7.69 -3.44 3.31
C PRO A 56 -6.78 -3.69 4.51
N ARG A 57 -5.84 -4.64 4.40
CA ARG A 57 -4.95 -4.99 5.50
C ARG A 57 -3.85 -3.95 5.74
N ALA A 58 -3.40 -3.24 4.69
CA ALA A 58 -2.50 -2.11 4.85
C ALA A 58 -3.22 -0.92 5.50
N GLU A 59 -4.46 -0.66 5.11
CA GLU A 59 -5.29 0.41 5.66
C GLU A 59 -5.61 0.19 7.14
N GLU A 60 -5.97 -1.04 7.52
CA GLU A 60 -6.18 -1.42 8.92
C GLU A 60 -4.93 -1.18 9.77
N HIS A 61 -3.76 -1.59 9.29
CA HIS A 61 -2.51 -1.32 10.00
C HIS A 61 -2.25 0.19 10.16
N LEU A 62 -2.48 0.97 9.10
CA LEU A 62 -2.35 2.43 9.13
C LEU A 62 -3.31 3.07 10.16
N ALA A 63 -4.55 2.61 10.22
CA ALA A 63 -5.53 3.10 11.18
C ALA A 63 -5.19 2.69 12.63
N GLU A 64 -4.94 1.40 12.87
CA GLU A 64 -4.77 0.85 14.21
C GLU A 64 -3.40 1.21 14.82
N ALA A 65 -2.31 1.03 14.06
CA ALA A 65 -0.96 1.21 14.58
C ALA A 65 -0.46 2.66 14.49
N HIS A 66 -1.01 3.45 13.57
CA HIS A 66 -0.54 4.80 13.29
C HIS A 66 -1.59 5.89 13.41
N GLN A 67 -2.86 5.53 13.68
CA GLN A 67 -3.98 6.48 13.70
C GLN A 67 -3.99 7.33 12.43
N ALA A 68 -3.57 6.70 11.32
CA ALA A 68 -3.54 7.31 10.02
C ALA A 68 -4.94 7.23 9.45
N THR A 69 -5.50 8.40 9.13
CA THR A 69 -6.88 8.49 8.67
C THR A 69 -6.98 7.84 7.29
N VAL A 70 -7.88 6.86 7.19
CA VAL A 70 -8.14 6.15 5.93
C VAL A 70 -9.04 7.04 5.09
N ASP A 71 -8.43 7.88 4.24
CA ASP A 71 -9.16 8.46 3.12
C ASP A 71 -9.29 7.39 2.02
N PRO A 72 -10.51 6.93 1.68
CA PRO A 72 -10.71 5.90 0.66
C PRO A 72 -10.54 6.42 -0.78
N ALA A 73 -10.40 7.73 -1.00
CA ALA A 73 -10.29 8.34 -2.32
C ALA A 73 -8.84 8.46 -2.83
N ALA A 74 -7.84 8.39 -1.95
CA ALA A 74 -6.41 8.53 -2.32
C ALA A 74 -5.83 7.35 -3.14
N SER A 75 -6.59 6.30 -3.43
CA SER A 75 -6.14 5.14 -4.23
C SER A 75 -6.49 5.24 -5.72
N ARG A 76 -6.93 6.39 -6.20
CA ARG A 76 -7.18 6.63 -7.64
C ARG A 76 -6.52 7.93 -8.09
N ARG A 77 -5.37 7.77 -8.74
CA ARG A 77 -4.55 8.77 -9.46
C ARG A 77 -3.47 9.45 -8.63
N ASP A 78 -2.22 9.24 -9.05
CA ASP A 78 -1.23 10.31 -9.13
C ASP A 78 -1.92 11.64 -9.49
N GLY A 79 -1.87 12.61 -8.59
CA GLY A 79 -2.51 13.90 -8.81
C GLY A 79 -2.86 14.62 -7.53
N PHE A 80 -1.86 14.99 -6.73
CA PHE A 80 -2.01 16.21 -5.93
C PHE A 80 -1.55 17.38 -6.82
N PRO A 81 -2.40 18.41 -7.06
CA PRO A 81 -1.96 19.61 -7.75
C PRO A 81 -0.96 20.37 -6.87
N ALA A 82 0.00 21.01 -7.52
CA ALA A 82 0.86 21.97 -6.86
C ALA A 82 0.03 23.11 -6.27
N ARG A 83 0.32 23.39 -4.98
CA ARG A 83 0.16 24.66 -4.25
C ARG A 83 -0.97 24.74 -3.23
#